data_AF-A0A1L8CW14-F1
#
_entry.id   AF-A0A1L8CW14-F1
#
_cell.length_a   1.000
_cell.length_b   1.000
_cell.length_c   1.000
_cell.angle_alpha   90.00
_cell.angle_beta   90.00
_cell.angle_gamma   90.00
#
_symmetry.space_group_name_H-M   'P 1'
#
loop_
_entity.id
_entity.type
_entity.pdbx_description
1 polymer ?
#
loop_
_entity_poly.entity_id
_entity_poly.type
_entity_poly.pdbx_seq_one_letter_code
_entity_poly.pdbx_strand_id
1 'polypeptide(L)' 'MWTVVYIAPNKKDALRVQEILTREGFLVKIKPIGIDTENSTFEVMVPEAEVEEAMEILNEL' A
#
# COMPACT_ATOMS: atom_id res chain seq x y z
N MET A 1 -8.03 -2.43 -12.76
CA MET A 1 -8.36 -3.15 -11.50
C MET A 1 -7.60 -2.48 -10.33
N TRP A 2 -7.77 -2.91 -9.07
CA TRP A 2 -6.84 -2.53 -7.98
C TRP A 2 -5.84 -3.66 -7.77
N THR A 3 -4.55 -3.35 -7.65
CA THR A 3 -3.48 -4.32 -7.54
C THR A 3 -2.66 -4.07 -6.28
N VAL A 4 -2.30 -5.12 -5.56
CA VAL A 4 -1.47 -5.05 -4.35
C VAL A 4 -0.01 -4.83 -4.75
N VAL A 5 0.61 -3.78 -4.21
CA VAL A 5 2.03 -3.45 -4.42
C VAL A 5 2.87 -3.60 -3.15
N TYR A 6 2.23 -3.64 -1.97
CA TYR A 6 2.92 -3.84 -0.70
C TYR A 6 2.00 -4.53 0.33
N ILE A 7 2.58 -5.40 1.16
CA ILE A 7 1.88 -6.03 2.29
C ILE A 7 2.55 -5.55 3.57
N ALA A 8 1.86 -4.67 4.30
CA ALA A 8 2.35 -4.11 5.55
C ALA A 8 2.01 -5.04 6.74
N PRO A 9 2.92 -5.21 7.71
CA PRO A 9 2.69 -6.08 8.86
C PRO A 9 1.74 -5.48 9.90
N ASN A 10 1.48 -4.17 9.85
CA ASN A 10 0.56 -3.48 10.74
C ASN A 10 0.02 -2.20 10.07
N LYS A 11 -0.96 -1.56 10.70
CA LYS A 11 -1.63 -0.37 10.17
C LYS A 11 -0.70 0.83 10.04
N LYS A 12 0.26 0.99 10.96
CA LYS A 12 1.19 2.12 10.95
C LYS A 12 2.09 2.08 9.72
N ASP A 13 2.64 0.90 9.40
CA ASP A 13 3.47 0.73 8.22
C ASP A 13 2.66 0.90 6.93
N ALA A 14 1.41 0.41 6.90
CA ALA A 14 0.51 0.61 5.76
C ALA A 14 0.24 2.10 5.48
N LEU A 15 -0.02 2.88 6.54
CA LEU A 15 -0.26 4.32 6.44
C LEU A 15 0.99 5.08 6.00
N ARG A 16 2.18 4.68 6.47
CA ARG A 16 3.45 5.27 6.01
C ARG A 16 3.64 5.08 4.50
N VAL A 17 3.42 3.87 4.00
CA VAL A 17 3.55 3.58 2.56
C VAL A 17 2.49 4.32 1.75
N GLN A 18 1.24 4.37 2.24
CA GLN A 18 0.19 5.17 1.62
C GLN A 18 0.57 6.66 1.55
N GLU A 19 1.08 7.24 2.62
CA GLU A 19 1.46 8.65 2.63
C GLU A 19 2.54 8.97 1.60
N ILE A 20 3.56 8.10 1.48
CA ILE A 20 4.62 8.25 0.48
C ILE A 20 4.04 8.21 -0.93
N LEU A 21 3.29 7.15 -1.27
CA LEU A 21 2.73 7.00 -2.61
C LEU A 21 1.70 8.12 -2.92
N THR A 22 0.86 8.52 -1.97
CA THR A 22 -0.07 9.63 -2.18
C THR A 22 0.64 10.97 -2.38
N ARG A 23 1.80 11.19 -1.75
CA ARG A 23 2.62 12.40 -1.98
C ARG A 23 3.21 12.46 -3.39
N GLU A 24 3.53 11.32 -3.99
CA GLU A 24 3.98 11.20 -5.39
C GLU A 24 2.82 11.26 -6.40
N GLY A 25 1.56 11.35 -5.92
CA GLY A 25 0.38 11.56 -6.76
C GLY A 25 -0.44 10.30 -7.06
N PHE A 26 -0.07 9.15 -6.50
CA PHE A 26 -0.79 7.89 -6.71
C PHE A 26 -2.12 7.85 -5.95
N LEU A 27 -3.12 7.19 -6.53
CA LEU A 27 -4.30 6.75 -5.80
C LEU A 27 -3.99 5.49 -5.01
N VAL A 28 -4.15 5.54 -3.68
CA VAL A 28 -3.78 4.42 -2.81
C VAL A 28 -4.95 3.96 -1.96
N LYS A 29 -5.18 2.64 -1.96
CA LYS A 29 -6.18 1.99 -1.12
C LYS A 29 -5.51 1.01 -0.16
N ILE A 30 -5.80 1.17 1.13
CA ILE A 30 -5.39 0.23 2.17
C ILE A 30 -6.54 -0.74 2.47
N LYS A 31 -6.25 -2.03 2.61
CA LYS A 31 -7.23 -3.05 3.00
C LYS A 31 -6.63 -4.01 4.04
N PRO A 32 -7.24 -4.18 5.24
CA PRO A 32 -6.78 -5.18 6.20
C PRO A 32 -7.04 -6.60 5.69
N ILE A 33 -6.09 -7.50 5.95
CA ILE A 33 -6.23 -8.95 5.88
C ILE A 33 -6.06 -9.48 7.30
N GLY A 34 -7.16 -9.94 7.88
CA GLY A 34 -7.20 -10.48 9.24
C GLY A 34 -8.56 -10.29 9.87
N ILE A 35 -8.87 -11.14 10.85
CA ILE A 35 -10.11 -11.07 11.63
C ILE A 35 -9.94 -10.10 12.81
N ASP A 36 -8.70 -9.90 13.27
CA ASP A 36 -8.36 -9.14 14.46
C ASP A 36 -7.53 -7.89 14.11
N THR A 37 -7.98 -6.71 14.56
CA THR A 37 -7.40 -5.42 14.19
C THR A 37 -5.98 -5.19 14.69
N GLU A 38 -5.54 -5.90 15.75
CA GLU A 38 -4.19 -5.72 16.32
C GLU A 38 -3.11 -6.52 15.57
N ASN A 39 -3.45 -7.65 14.95
CA ASN A 39 -2.51 -8.52 14.22
C ASN A 39 -2.82 -8.62 12.71
N SER A 40 -3.69 -7.75 12.20
CA SER A 40 -4.02 -7.73 10.77
C SER A 40 -2.82 -7.23 9.97
N THR A 41 -2.49 -7.94 8.89
CA THR A 41 -1.65 -7.39 7.83
C THR A 41 -2.51 -6.49 6.94
N PHE A 42 -1.89 -5.62 6.16
CA PHE A 42 -2.61 -4.66 5.33
C PHE A 42 -2.07 -4.69 3.90
N GLU A 43 -2.96 -4.89 2.93
CA GLU A 43 -2.68 -4.69 1.52
C GLU A 43 -2.65 -3.18 1.25
N VAL A 44 -1.57 -2.72 0.64
CA VAL A 44 -1.49 -1.40 0.02
C VAL A 44 -1.61 -1.62 -1.49
N MET A 45 -2.59 -0.94 -2.08
CA MET A 45 -2.97 -1.15 -3.48
C MET A 45 -3.00 0.17 -4.24
N VAL A 46 -2.69 0.07 -5.53
CA VAL A 46 -2.81 1.15 -6.52
C VAL A 46 -3.67 0.69 -7.71
N PRO A 47 -4.21 1.60 -8.54
CA PRO A 47 -4.70 1.27 -9.86
C PRO A 47 -3.69 0.44 -10.64
N GLU A 48 -4.16 -0.61 -11.30
CA GLU A 48 -3.33 -1.52 -12.11
C GLU A 48 -2.44 -0.80 -13.13
N ALA A 49 -2.90 0.34 -13.66
CA ALA A 49 -2.16 1.14 -14.63
C ALA A 49 -0.96 1.91 -14.04
N GLU A 50 -0.81 1.94 -12.71
CA GLU A 50 0.23 2.70 -11.99
C GLU A 50 1.17 1.75 -11.20
N VAL A 51 1.07 0.43 -11.42
CA VAL A 51 1.80 -0.57 -10.64
C VAL A 51 3.30 -0.48 -10.85
N GLU A 52 3.74 -0.28 -12.09
CA GLU A 52 5.17 -0.23 -12.41
C GLU A 52 5.83 0.98 -11.73
N GLU A 53 5.24 2.18 -11.90
CA GLU A 53 5.74 3.41 -11.31
C GLU A 53 5.66 3.40 -9.78
N ALA A 54 4.58 2.86 -9.21
CA ALA A 54 4.47 2.74 -7.75
C ALA A 54 5.56 1.80 -7.19
N MET A 55 5.86 0.69 -7.88
CA MET A 55 6.92 -0.23 -7.47
C MET A 55 8.31 0.39 -7.56
N GLU A 56 8.57 1.27 -8.54
CA GLU A 56 9.81 2.05 -8.62
C GLU A 56 10.00 2.91 -7.37
N ILE A 57 8.97 3.70 -6.98
CA ILE A 57 9.02 4.51 -5.76
C ILE A 57 9.26 3.65 -4.52
N LEU A 58 8.60 2.50 -4.41
CA LEU A 58 8.76 1.60 -3.25
C LEU A 58 10.16 0.99 -3.15
N ASN A 59 10.83 0.73 -4.27
CA ASN A 59 12.19 0.17 -4.28
C ASN A 59 13.25 1.20 -3.87
N GLU A 60 12.91 2.49 -3.86
CA GLU A 60 13.79 3.58 -3.41
C GLU A 60 13.64 3.91 -1.91
N LEU A 61 12.72 3.23 -1.20
CA LEU A 61 12.48 3.38 0.25
C LEU A 61 13.45 2.60 1.14
#